data_AF-A0ABD5T1U1-F1
#
_entry.id   AF-A0ABD5T1U1-F1
#
_cell.length_a   1.000
_cell.length_b   1.000
_cell.length_c   1.000
_cell.angle_alpha   90.00
_cell.angle_beta   90.00
_cell.angle_gamma   90.00
#
_symmetry.space_group_name_H-M   'P 1'
#
loop_
_entity.id
_entity.type
_entity.pdbx_description
1 polymer ?
#
loop_
_entity_poly.entity_id
_entity_poly.type
_entity_poly.pdbx_seq_one_letter_code
_entity_poly.pdbx_strand_id
1 'polypeptide(L)'
;MNKNTRNDVGNIGFIQLKEELQQLDIDELEEVQTKIATELDRRNNGIEDAENVNLINGKWVKWRSLSAHPNLKAVKPWILRVTGTHDKFGVDGDWLDKQKIDGKYHMDVNKLENRDIIKVSGASHNNRKHRYYRVLEITDDQLYYEPKRGLKEASVLEEFS
;
A
#
# COMPACT_ATOMS: atom_id res chain seq x y z
N MET A 1 33.53 -19.51 18.98
CA MET A 1 32.40 -18.99 19.78
C MET A 1 31.75 -17.86 19.00
N ASN A 2 30.52 -18.05 18.52
CA ASN A 2 29.57 -16.95 18.35
C ASN A 2 28.16 -17.55 18.37
N LYS A 3 27.36 -17.18 19.37
CA LYS A 3 26.04 -17.78 19.63
C LYS A 3 24.99 -17.14 18.72
N ASN A 4 24.14 -18.00 18.14
CA ASN A 4 22.92 -17.66 17.41
C ASN A 4 21.93 -16.92 18.33
N THR A 5 21.92 -15.58 18.31
CA THR A 5 21.00 -14.74 19.09
C THR A 5 19.62 -14.53 18.45
N ARG A 6 19.32 -15.16 17.31
CA ARG A 6 18.02 -14.97 16.62
C ARG A 6 16.90 -15.91 17.06
N ASN A 7 17.22 -17.05 17.69
CA ASN A 7 16.21 -18.02 18.16
C ASN A 7 15.70 -17.75 19.58
N ASP A 8 16.40 -16.91 20.36
CA ASP A 8 16.04 -16.65 21.76
C ASP A 8 14.84 -15.71 21.88
N VAL A 9 14.69 -14.74 20.96
CA VAL A 9 13.64 -13.71 21.05
C VAL A 9 12.22 -14.29 20.91
N GLY A 10 12.04 -15.27 20.01
CA GLY A 10 10.74 -15.94 19.84
C GLY A 10 10.37 -16.85 21.02
N ASN A 11 11.38 -17.43 21.68
CA ASN A 11 11.19 -18.32 22.82
C ASN A 11 10.83 -17.53 24.09
N ILE A 12 11.42 -16.34 24.27
CA ILE A 12 11.13 -15.43 25.39
C ILE A 12 9.67 -14.92 25.31
N GLY A 13 9.20 -14.53 24.12
CA GLY A 13 7.82 -14.04 23.97
C GLY A 13 6.74 -15.09 24.25
N PHE A 14 7.01 -16.37 23.91
CA PHE A 14 6.08 -17.46 24.19
C PHE A 14 6.01 -17.83 25.68
N ILE A 15 7.15 -17.78 26.38
CA ILE A 15 7.21 -18.03 27.83
C ILE A 15 6.45 -16.93 28.58
N GLN A 16 6.66 -15.67 28.19
CA GLN A 16 6.00 -14.53 28.81
C GLN A 16 4.48 -14.56 28.63
N LEU A 17 4.00 -14.88 27.42
CA LEU A 17 2.57 -15.06 27.15
C LEU A 17 1.95 -16.19 27.97
N LYS A 18 2.70 -17.29 28.16
CA LYS A 18 2.24 -18.42 28.96
C LYS A 18 2.10 -18.08 30.44
N GLU A 19 3.01 -17.27 30.98
CA GLU A 19 2.94 -16.78 32.36
C GLU A 19 1.78 -15.81 32.56
N GLU A 20 1.54 -14.92 31.60
CA GLU A 20 0.39 -13.99 31.60
C GLU A 20 -0.94 -14.75 31.58
N LEU A 21 -1.09 -15.76 30.72
CA LEU A 21 -2.30 -16.58 30.64
C LEU A 21 -2.56 -17.42 31.90
N GLN A 22 -1.53 -17.77 32.66
CA GLN A 22 -1.68 -18.51 33.93
C GLN A 22 -2.20 -17.64 35.08
N GLN A 23 -2.15 -16.31 34.94
CA GLN A 23 -2.59 -15.36 35.95
C GLN A 23 -4.01 -14.84 35.73
N LEU A 24 -4.61 -15.15 34.58
CA LEU A 24 -5.98 -14.74 34.24
C LEU A 24 -7.01 -15.57 34.98
N ASP A 25 -8.12 -14.94 35.33
CA ASP A 25 -9.28 -15.66 35.83
C ASP A 25 -10.04 -16.39 34.72
N ILE A 26 -11.03 -17.21 35.10
CA ILE A 26 -11.78 -18.04 34.15
C ILE A 26 -12.55 -17.18 33.13
N ASP A 27 -13.07 -16.04 33.55
CA ASP A 27 -13.87 -15.16 32.70
C ASP A 27 -12.97 -14.43 31.68
N GLU A 28 -11.78 -14.00 32.10
CA GLU A 28 -10.76 -13.42 31.24
C GLU A 28 -10.18 -14.44 30.25
N LEU A 29 -10.03 -15.70 30.66
CA LEU A 29 -9.61 -16.79 29.78
C LEU A 29 -10.66 -17.10 28.70
N GLU A 30 -11.95 -17.05 29.04
CA GLU A 30 -13.04 -17.22 28.07
C GLU A 30 -13.09 -16.07 27.07
N GLU A 31 -12.83 -14.83 27.50
CA GLU A 31 -12.75 -13.67 26.59
C GLU A 31 -11.56 -13.80 25.62
N VAL A 32 -10.40 -14.24 26.12
CA VAL A 32 -9.22 -14.49 25.28
C VAL A 32 -9.47 -15.62 24.29
N GLN A 33 -10.10 -16.72 24.73
CA GLN A 33 -10.48 -17.82 23.83
C GLN A 33 -11.44 -17.35 22.73
N THR A 34 -12.42 -16.52 23.08
CA THR A 34 -13.40 -15.96 22.11
C THR A 34 -12.71 -15.04 21.10
N LYS A 35 -11.78 -14.19 21.55
CA LYS A 35 -10.98 -13.32 20.67
C LYS A 35 -10.09 -14.13 19.73
N ILE A 36 -9.44 -15.19 20.23
CA ILE A 36 -8.62 -16.10 19.42
C ILE A 36 -9.47 -16.83 18.40
N ALA A 37 -10.63 -17.38 18.80
CA ALA A 37 -11.52 -18.10 17.90
C ALA A 37 -12.07 -17.18 16.79
N THR A 38 -12.47 -15.95 17.15
CA THR A 38 -12.93 -14.94 16.18
C THR A 38 -11.82 -14.55 15.20
N GLU A 39 -10.59 -14.37 15.69
CA GLU A 39 -9.43 -14.04 14.86
C GLU A 39 -9.00 -15.21 13.96
N LEU A 40 -9.11 -16.45 14.45
CA LEU A 40 -8.85 -17.66 13.67
C LEU A 40 -9.91 -17.89 12.59
N ASP A 41 -11.18 -17.63 12.89
CA ASP A 41 -12.27 -17.74 11.92
C ASP A 41 -12.19 -16.64 10.84
N ARG A 42 -11.80 -15.42 11.25
CA ARG A 42 -11.46 -14.32 10.32
C ARG A 42 -10.30 -14.70 9.38
N ARG A 43 -9.30 -15.43 9.89
CA ARG A 43 -8.16 -15.90 9.08
C ARG A 43 -8.54 -17.08 8.19
N ASN A 44 -9.29 -18.05 8.69
CA ASN A 44 -9.68 -19.24 7.93
C ASN A 44 -10.62 -18.92 6.76
N ASN A 45 -11.52 -17.94 6.91
CA ASN A 45 -12.36 -17.47 5.80
C ASN A 45 -11.60 -16.62 4.76
N GLY A 46 -10.30 -16.37 4.95
CA GLY A 46 -9.41 -15.69 4.01
C GLY A 46 -8.34 -16.58 3.36
N ILE A 47 -8.36 -17.90 3.60
CA ILE A 47 -7.33 -18.84 3.12
C ILE A 47 -7.94 -19.76 2.05
N GLU A 48 -8.11 -19.25 0.83
CA GLU A 48 -8.18 -20.13 -0.35
C GLU A 48 -7.22 -19.74 -1.50
N ASP A 49 -6.49 -18.61 -1.44
CA ASP A 49 -5.55 -18.24 -2.53
C ASP A 49 -4.19 -17.73 -2.02
N ALA A 50 -3.59 -18.49 -1.10
CA ALA A 50 -2.26 -18.21 -0.55
C ALA A 50 -1.11 -18.66 -1.49
N GLU A 51 -1.05 -18.13 -2.72
CA GLU A 51 0.19 -18.15 -3.52
C GLU A 51 0.79 -16.75 -3.70
N ASN A 52 1.65 -16.41 -2.75
CA ASN A 52 2.89 -15.64 -2.94
C ASN A 52 2.81 -14.12 -3.20
N VAL A 53 2.45 -13.37 -2.16
CA VAL A 53 3.34 -12.48 -1.37
C VAL A 53 2.46 -11.86 -0.27
N ASN A 54 2.95 -11.83 0.98
CA ASN A 54 2.30 -11.04 2.03
C ASN A 54 2.29 -9.56 1.60
N LEU A 55 1.21 -9.13 0.96
CA LEU A 55 0.82 -7.73 0.90
C LEU A 55 0.76 -7.30 2.36
N ILE A 56 1.69 -6.45 2.78
CA ILE A 56 1.49 -5.69 4.01
C ILE A 56 0.23 -4.87 3.74
N ASN A 57 -0.90 -5.29 4.34
CA ASN A 57 -2.20 -4.66 4.18
C ASN A 57 -2.04 -3.13 4.21
N GLY A 58 -2.64 -2.44 3.23
CA GLY A 58 -2.62 -0.97 3.12
C GLY A 58 -1.39 -0.33 2.51
N LYS A 59 -0.32 -1.07 2.22
CA LYS A 59 0.88 -0.48 1.62
C LYS A 59 0.88 -0.46 0.09
N TRP A 60 0.31 -1.50 -0.54
CA TRP A 60 0.53 -1.78 -1.95
C TRP A 60 -0.78 -1.90 -2.72
N VAL A 61 -1.07 -0.96 -3.61
CA VAL A 61 -2.26 -1.02 -4.47
C VAL A 61 -1.90 -1.50 -5.88
N LYS A 62 -2.79 -2.28 -6.48
CA LYS A 62 -2.64 -2.77 -7.87
C LYS A 62 -2.63 -1.59 -8.84
N TRP A 63 -1.57 -1.47 -9.64
CA TRP A 63 -1.45 -0.41 -10.65
C TRP A 63 -2.66 -0.27 -11.57
N ARG A 64 -3.25 -1.40 -11.99
CA ARG A 64 -4.36 -1.39 -12.94
C ARG A 64 -5.57 -0.60 -12.41
N SER A 65 -5.72 -0.50 -11.09
CA SER A 65 -6.76 0.33 -10.45
C SER A 65 -6.45 1.84 -10.56
N LEU A 66 -5.18 2.21 -10.69
CA LEU A 66 -4.69 3.59 -10.80
C LEU A 66 -4.59 4.08 -12.24
N SER A 67 -4.47 3.16 -13.19
CA SER A 67 -4.24 3.47 -14.59
C SER A 67 -5.39 3.00 -15.45
N ALA A 68 -6.29 3.92 -15.81
CA ALA A 68 -7.26 3.73 -16.88
C ALA A 68 -6.59 3.78 -18.28
N HIS A 69 -5.37 3.26 -18.42
CA HIS A 69 -4.68 3.24 -19.71
C HIS A 69 -5.20 2.06 -20.55
N PRO A 70 -5.72 2.31 -21.77
CA PRO A 70 -6.35 1.27 -22.57
C PRO A 70 -5.38 0.19 -23.05
N ASN A 71 -4.08 0.50 -23.12
CA ASN A 71 -3.06 -0.46 -23.56
C ASN A 71 -2.44 -1.19 -22.36
N LEU A 72 -2.80 -2.47 -22.18
CA LEU A 72 -2.25 -3.38 -21.17
C LEU A 72 -0.74 -3.64 -21.32
N LYS A 73 -0.16 -3.43 -22.53
CA LYS A 73 1.29 -3.55 -22.78
C LYS A 73 2.10 -2.35 -22.27
N ALA A 74 1.47 -1.28 -21.79
CA ALA A 74 2.14 -0.18 -21.09
C ALA A 74 2.46 -0.55 -19.62
N VAL A 75 2.89 -1.81 -19.41
CA VAL A 75 2.81 -2.58 -18.16
C VAL A 75 3.56 -1.97 -16.98
N LYS A 76 4.45 -1.00 -17.21
CA LYS A 76 5.26 -0.37 -16.16
C LYS A 76 4.67 0.98 -15.75
N PRO A 77 3.92 1.04 -14.62
CA PRO A 77 3.56 2.30 -14.02
C PRO A 77 4.73 3.18 -13.66
N TRP A 78 4.48 4.47 -13.78
CA TRP A 78 5.23 5.52 -13.11
C TRP A 78 4.22 6.47 -12.48
N ILE A 79 4.29 6.63 -11.16
CA ILE A 79 3.45 7.55 -10.41
C ILE A 79 4.37 8.48 -9.61
N LEU A 80 4.21 9.77 -9.85
CA LEU A 80 4.88 10.83 -9.13
C LEU A 80 3.86 11.51 -8.23
N ARG A 81 4.10 11.57 -6.92
CA ARG A 81 3.39 12.50 -6.03
C ARG A 81 3.93 13.90 -6.29
N VAL A 82 3.09 14.79 -6.79
CA VAL A 82 3.46 16.17 -7.09
C VAL A 82 3.62 16.93 -5.78
N THR A 83 4.79 17.53 -5.59
CA THR A 83 5.11 18.34 -4.40
C THR A 83 5.54 19.77 -4.78
N GLY A 84 5.69 20.07 -6.07
CA GLY A 84 6.06 21.39 -6.55
C GLY A 84 6.02 21.53 -8.08
N THR A 85 6.51 22.65 -8.57
CA THR A 85 6.64 22.95 -10.00
C THR A 85 8.09 23.01 -10.44
N HIS A 86 8.33 22.77 -11.73
CA HIS A 86 9.65 22.88 -12.34
C HIS A 86 9.54 23.48 -13.74
N ASP A 87 10.21 24.62 -14.00
CA ASP A 87 10.09 25.40 -15.25
C ASP A 87 10.21 24.57 -16.54
N LYS A 88 11.19 23.65 -16.59
CA LYS A 88 11.44 22.80 -17.75
C LYS A 88 10.54 21.55 -17.86
N PHE A 89 10.08 21.01 -16.74
CA PHE A 89 9.44 19.69 -16.67
C PHE A 89 7.96 19.74 -16.25
N GLY A 90 7.45 20.94 -16.00
CA GLY A 90 6.10 21.22 -15.51
C GLY A 90 6.02 21.05 -14.00
N VAL A 91 6.07 19.80 -13.54
CA VAL A 91 5.89 19.44 -12.12
C VAL A 91 7.12 18.72 -11.57
N ASP A 92 7.35 18.90 -10.27
CA ASP A 92 8.33 18.15 -9.48
C ASP A 92 7.61 17.30 -8.41
N GLY A 93 8.31 16.30 -7.87
CA GLY A 93 7.70 15.37 -6.94
C GLY A 93 8.52 14.16 -6.54
N ASP A 94 7.88 13.30 -5.76
CA ASP A 94 8.44 12.04 -5.29
C ASP A 94 7.86 10.86 -6.06
N TRP A 95 8.71 10.05 -6.67
CA TRP A 95 8.26 8.82 -7.32
C TRP A 95 7.84 7.80 -6.27
N LEU A 96 6.66 7.21 -6.48
CA LEU A 96 6.20 6.10 -5.64
C LEU A 96 7.03 4.85 -5.95
N ASP A 97 7.35 4.12 -4.88
CA ASP A 97 8.05 2.86 -4.96
C ASP A 97 7.16 1.81 -5.64
N LYS A 98 7.76 0.94 -6.45
CA LYS A 98 7.04 -0.09 -7.21
C LYS A 98 7.59 -1.46 -6.93
N GLN A 99 6.70 -2.43 -6.76
CA GLN A 99 7.06 -3.83 -6.53
C GLN A 99 6.24 -4.76 -7.42
N LYS A 100 6.82 -5.90 -7.81
CA LYS A 100 6.10 -6.96 -8.51
C LYS A 100 5.61 -7.99 -7.47
N ILE A 101 4.30 -8.15 -7.37
CA ILE A 101 3.58 -9.04 -6.44
C ILE A 101 2.54 -9.81 -7.26
N ASP A 102 2.44 -11.13 -7.09
CA ASP A 102 1.52 -12.00 -7.85
C ASP A 102 1.62 -11.82 -9.37
N GLY A 103 2.84 -11.62 -9.87
CA GLY A 103 3.09 -11.35 -11.29
C GLY A 103 2.67 -9.96 -11.78
N LYS A 104 2.05 -9.11 -10.95
CA LYS A 104 1.52 -7.77 -11.28
C LYS A 104 2.30 -6.66 -10.58
N TYR A 105 2.32 -5.47 -11.18
CA TYR A 105 2.94 -4.30 -10.55
C TYR A 105 2.00 -3.64 -9.55
N HIS A 106 2.55 -3.35 -8.38
CA HIS A 106 1.90 -2.64 -7.29
C HIS A 106 2.72 -1.38 -6.96
N MET A 107 2.04 -0.34 -6.49
CA MET A 107 2.65 0.94 -6.12
C MET A 107 2.49 1.15 -4.62
N ASP A 108 3.56 1.60 -3.96
CA ASP A 108 3.56 1.96 -2.55
C ASP A 108 2.82 3.28 -2.37
N VAL A 109 1.72 3.26 -1.62
CA VAL A 109 0.87 4.43 -1.37
C VAL A 109 1.03 5.01 0.02
N ASN A 110 1.93 4.48 0.84
CA ASN A 110 2.13 4.94 2.23
C ASN A 110 2.55 6.42 2.33
N LYS A 111 3.11 6.99 1.26
CA LYS A 111 3.55 8.39 1.21
C LYS A 111 2.47 9.31 0.65
N LEU A 112 1.31 8.79 0.25
CA LEU A 112 0.20 9.59 -0.24
C LEU A 112 -0.71 9.99 0.91
N GLU A 113 -1.22 11.20 0.82
CA GLU A 113 -2.20 11.76 1.76
C GLU A 113 -3.46 12.22 1.03
N ASN A 114 -4.53 12.49 1.80
CA ASN A 114 -5.74 13.09 1.27
C ASN A 114 -5.39 14.41 0.55
N ARG A 115 -5.95 14.60 -0.65
CA ARG A 115 -5.75 15.72 -1.57
C ARG A 115 -4.41 15.81 -2.30
N ASP A 116 -3.48 14.87 -2.08
CA ASP A 116 -2.26 14.81 -2.88
C ASP A 116 -2.58 14.73 -4.38
N ILE A 117 -1.77 15.40 -5.20
CA ILE A 117 -1.87 15.28 -6.65
C ILE A 117 -0.84 14.27 -7.13
N ILE A 118 -1.27 13.28 -7.89
CA ILE A 118 -0.39 12.28 -8.51
C ILE A 118 -0.37 12.43 -10.04
N LYS A 119 0.82 12.41 -10.62
CA LYS A 119 1.04 12.30 -12.06
C LYS A 119 1.28 10.85 -12.44
N VAL A 120 0.40 10.32 -13.28
CA VAL A 120 0.35 8.93 -13.68
C VAL A 120 0.78 8.79 -15.14
N SER A 121 1.86 8.06 -15.38
CA SER A 121 2.43 7.81 -16.70
C SER A 121 2.58 6.31 -16.98
N GLY A 122 2.25 5.88 -18.20
CA GLY A 122 2.44 4.51 -18.65
C GLY A 122 3.80 4.32 -19.34
N ALA A 123 4.39 3.13 -19.19
CA ALA A 123 5.63 2.66 -19.84
C ALA A 123 6.93 3.40 -19.44
N SER A 124 6.93 4.74 -19.39
CA SER A 124 8.08 5.59 -19.07
C SER A 124 7.66 6.77 -18.19
N HIS A 125 8.55 7.17 -17.27
CA HIS A 125 8.37 8.37 -16.45
C HIS A 125 8.47 9.67 -17.27
N ASN A 126 9.11 9.62 -18.45
CA ASN A 126 9.21 10.73 -19.41
C ASN A 126 8.09 10.71 -20.46
N ASN A 127 7.07 9.87 -20.29
CA ASN A 127 5.98 9.80 -21.24
C ASN A 127 5.17 11.11 -21.24
N ARG A 128 5.06 11.76 -22.40
CA ARG A 128 4.23 12.96 -22.58
C ARG A 128 2.73 12.70 -22.43
N LYS A 129 2.31 11.43 -22.54
CA LYS A 129 0.93 11.00 -22.30
C LYS A 129 0.80 10.58 -20.83
N HIS A 130 0.58 11.57 -19.98
CA HIS A 130 0.30 11.40 -18.55
C HIS A 130 -1.09 11.94 -18.19
N ARG A 131 -1.55 11.59 -17.00
CA ARG A 131 -2.76 12.15 -16.39
C ARG A 131 -2.48 12.52 -14.94
N TYR A 132 -3.13 13.56 -14.46
CA TYR A 132 -3.07 13.97 -13.07
C TYR A 132 -4.33 13.54 -12.35
N TYR A 133 -4.22 13.12 -11.10
CA TYR A 133 -5.36 12.77 -10.26
C TYR A 133 -5.15 13.34 -8.86
N ARG A 134 -6.22 13.74 -8.20
CA ARG A 134 -6.23 14.11 -6.78
C ARG A 134 -6.65 12.90 -5.96
N VAL A 135 -5.85 12.55 -4.96
CA VAL A 135 -6.13 11.52 -3.98
C VAL A 135 -7.30 11.98 -3.10
N LEU A 136 -8.30 11.12 -2.97
CA LEU A 136 -9.44 11.34 -2.06
C LEU A 136 -9.30 10.48 -0.81
N GLU A 137 -8.99 9.20 -0.98
CA GLU A 137 -8.94 8.26 0.12
C GLU A 137 -8.02 7.09 -0.24
N ILE A 138 -7.36 6.53 0.76
CA ILE A 138 -6.52 5.35 0.65
C ILE A 138 -7.08 4.33 1.64
N THR A 139 -7.57 3.21 1.13
CA THR A 139 -7.96 2.05 1.92
C THR A 139 -6.88 0.98 1.84
N ASP A 140 -7.07 -0.11 2.59
CA ASP A 140 -6.10 -1.20 2.66
C ASP A 140 -5.80 -1.84 1.29
N ASP A 141 -6.72 -1.70 0.34
CA ASP A 141 -6.76 -2.35 -0.96
C ASP A 141 -6.88 -1.39 -2.15
N GLN A 142 -7.26 -0.13 -1.91
CA GLN A 142 -7.67 0.77 -2.99
C GLN A 142 -7.30 2.24 -2.76
N LEU A 143 -6.94 2.92 -3.85
CA LEU A 143 -6.83 4.38 -3.90
C LEU A 143 -8.07 4.95 -4.60
N TYR A 144 -8.75 5.86 -3.93
CA TYR A 144 -9.83 6.67 -4.50
C TYR A 144 -9.28 8.01 -4.96
N TYR A 145 -9.72 8.46 -6.14
CA TYR A 145 -9.20 9.67 -6.75
C TYR A 145 -10.19 10.38 -7.68
N GLU A 146 -10.04 11.69 -7.81
CA GLU A 146 -10.78 12.53 -8.76
C GLU A 146 -9.84 13.31 -9.68
N PRO A 147 -10.31 13.81 -10.84
CA PRO A 147 -11.48 13.39 -11.59
C PRO A 147 -11.16 12.13 -12.42
N LYS A 148 -12.18 11.35 -12.80
CA LYS A 148 -12.02 10.13 -13.62
C LYS A 148 -11.29 10.35 -14.97
N ARG A 149 -11.38 11.56 -15.53
CA ARG A 149 -10.66 11.98 -16.76
C ARG A 149 -9.28 12.57 -16.51
N GLY A 150 -8.94 12.82 -15.24
CA GLY A 150 -7.74 13.50 -14.80
C GLY A 150 -7.89 15.03 -14.73
N LEU A 151 -7.04 15.67 -13.92
CA LEU A 151 -6.90 17.12 -13.82
C LEU A 151 -6.17 17.67 -15.05
N LYS A 152 -6.46 18.94 -15.38
CA LYS A 152 -5.69 19.68 -16.38
C LYS A 152 -4.35 20.11 -15.77
N GLU A 153 -3.27 19.98 -16.54
CA GLU A 153 -1.93 20.37 -16.09
C GLU A 153 -1.87 21.82 -15.60
N ALA A 154 -2.52 22.75 -16.31
CA ALA A 154 -2.57 24.16 -15.89
C ALA A 154 -3.14 24.35 -14.47
N SER A 155 -4.17 23.59 -14.10
CA SER A 155 -4.76 23.66 -12.76
C SER A 155 -3.83 23.07 -11.69
N VAL A 156 -3.03 22.06 -12.05
CA VAL A 156 -2.01 21.52 -11.13
C VAL A 156 -0.90 22.54 -10.93
N LEU A 157 -0.42 23.18 -11.99
CA LEU A 157 0.64 24.18 -11.88
C LEU A 157 0.20 25.37 -11.04
N GLU A 158 -1.03 25.86 -11.22
CA GLU A 158 -1.61 26.95 -10.42
C GLU A 158 -1.65 26.65 -8.91
N GLU A 159 -1.87 25.39 -8.52
CA GLU A 159 -1.95 24.99 -7.11
C GLU A 159 -0.58 24.91 -6.41
N PHE A 160 0.50 24.74 -7.18
CA PHE A 160 1.86 24.58 -6.68
C PHE A 160 2.81 25.74 -7.05
N SER A 161 2.26 26.84 -7.59
CA SER A 161 2.98 28.09 -7.90
C SER A 161 2.89 29.06 -6.73
#